data_AF-A0A257M7K4-F1
#
_entry.id   AF-A0A257M7K4-F1
#
_cell.length_a   1.000
_cell.length_b   1.000
_cell.length_c   1.000
_cell.angle_alpha   90.00
_cell.angle_beta   90.00
_cell.angle_gamma   90.00
#
_symmetry.space_group_name_H-M   'P 1'
#
loop_
_entity.id
_entity.type
_entity.pdbx_description
1 polymer ?
#
loop_
_entity_poly.entity_id
_entity_poly.type
_entity_poly.pdbx_seq_one_letter_code
_entity_poly.pdbx_strand_id
1 'polypeptide(L)' 'MVRLADVQKQAKELSEEDRKGLVAFLLHEMSGLPSGPDDEEVERREAEMDAGAVTPISHDEFLAQVGRSGR' A
#
# COMPACT_ATOMS: atom_id res chain seq x y z
N MET A 1 -16.02 -25.07 -6.07
CA MET A 1 -15.08 -23.95 -6.27
C MET A 1 -15.84 -22.67 -5.97
N VAL A 2 -15.36 -21.84 -5.03
CA VAL A 2 -16.01 -20.56 -4.71
C VAL A 2 -15.63 -19.53 -5.77
N ARG A 3 -16.59 -18.71 -6.24
CA ARG A 3 -16.31 -17.65 -7.21
C ARG A 3 -15.92 -16.37 -6.46
N LEU A 4 -14.95 -15.62 -6.99
CA LEU A 4 -14.52 -14.35 -6.40
C LEU A 4 -15.68 -13.38 -6.14
N ALA A 5 -16.64 -13.31 -7.05
CA ALA A 5 -17.82 -12.47 -6.90
C ALA A 5 -18.67 -12.81 -5.65
N ASP A 6 -18.73 -14.10 -5.28
CA ASP A 6 -19.48 -14.54 -4.11
C ASP A 6 -18.74 -14.13 -2.81
N VAL A 7 -17.40 -14.24 -2.79
CA VAL A 7 -16.56 -13.77 -1.67
C VAL A 7 -16.67 -12.25 -1.50
N GLN A 8 -16.63 -11.49 -2.60
CA GLN A 8 -16.78 -10.03 -2.56
C GLN A 8 -18.14 -9.60 -2.02
N LYS A 9 -19.21 -10.33 -2.37
CA LYS A 9 -20.55 -10.06 -1.83
C LYS A 9 -20.59 -10.32 -0.32
N GLN A 10 -20.08 -11.46 0.13
CA GLN A 10 -20.04 -11.81 1.55
C GLN A 10 -19.20 -10.82 2.36
N ALA A 11 -18.04 -10.39 1.84
CA ALA A 11 -17.19 -9.39 2.49
C ALA A 11 -17.87 -8.02 2.64
N LYS A 12 -18.81 -7.67 1.75
CA LYS A 12 -19.58 -6.42 1.85
C LYS A 12 -20.62 -6.46 2.98
N GLU A 13 -21.16 -7.64 3.27
CA GLU A 13 -22.16 -7.89 4.32
C GLU A 13 -21.56 -7.93 5.74
N LEU A 14 -20.23 -8.02 5.85
CA LEU A 14 -19.51 -8.00 7.13
C LEU A 14 -19.63 -6.65 7.84
N SER A 15 -19.51 -6.68 9.17
CA SER A 15 -19.27 -5.48 9.98
C SER A 15 -17.94 -4.81 9.56
N GLU A 16 -17.73 -3.55 9.96
CA GLU A 16 -16.45 -2.88 9.69
C GLU A 16 -15.28 -3.59 10.38
N GLU A 17 -15.49 -4.07 11.61
CA GLU A 17 -14.49 -4.79 12.40
C GLU A 17 -14.09 -6.13 11.74
N ASP A 18 -15.09 -6.94 11.37
CA ASP A 18 -14.84 -8.23 10.71
C ASP A 18 -14.15 -8.05 9.36
N ARG A 19 -14.49 -6.98 8.64
CA ARG A 19 -13.87 -6.63 7.36
C ARG A 19 -12.40 -6.27 7.53
N LYS A 20 -12.04 -5.54 8.60
CA LYS A 20 -10.64 -5.26 8.95
C LYS A 20 -9.89 -6.55 9.29
N GLY A 21 -10.51 -7.45 10.08
CA GLY A 21 -9.96 -8.76 10.39
C GLY A 21 -9.71 -9.62 9.15
N LEU A 22 -10.68 -9.66 8.22
CA LEU A 22 -10.54 -10.38 6.95
C LEU A 22 -9.40 -9.82 6.09
N VAL A 23 -9.25 -8.49 6.00
CA VAL A 23 -8.14 -7.87 5.27
C VAL A 23 -6.79 -8.25 5.89
N ALA A 24 -6.67 -8.21 7.23
CA ALA A 24 -5.44 -8.59 7.91
C ALA A 24 -5.07 -10.07 7.66
N PHE A 25 -6.06 -10.97 7.73
CA PHE A 25 -5.87 -12.39 7.39
C PHE A 25 -5.38 -12.58 5.95
N LEU A 26 -6.05 -11.94 4.98
CA LEU A 26 -5.68 -12.06 3.57
C LEU A 26 -4.28 -11.49 3.29
N LEU A 27 -3.93 -10.35 3.88
CA LEU A 27 -2.60 -9.76 3.75
C LEU A 27 -1.51 -10.66 4.37
N HIS A 28 -1.80 -11.32 5.48
CA HIS A 28 -0.87 -12.25 6.12
C HIS A 28 -0.59 -13.50 5.27
N GLU A 29 -1.62 -14.06 4.64
CA GLU A 29 -1.52 -15.25 3.80
C GLU A 29 -0.86 -14.97 2.43
N MET A 30 -0.87 -13.71 1.98
CA MET A 30 -0.20 -13.30 0.75
C MET A 30 1.31 -13.14 0.97
N SER A 31 2.03 -14.27 0.97
CA SER A 31 3.50 -14.27 0.89
C SER A 31 3.99 -13.52 -0.36
N GLY A 32 5.05 -12.71 -0.20
CA GLY A 32 5.65 -11.95 -1.31
C GLY A 32 5.01 -10.59 -1.60
N LEU A 33 4.08 -10.12 -0.75
CA LEU A 33 3.72 -8.69 -0.76
C LEU A 33 4.92 -7.87 -0.28
N PRO A 34 5.36 -6.85 -1.03
CA PRO A 34 6.44 -5.98 -0.58
C PRO A 34 6.00 -5.28 0.70
N SER A 35 6.70 -5.54 1.80
CA SER A 35 6.44 -4.98 3.14
C SER A 35 6.87 -3.51 3.26
N GLY A 36 6.82 -2.77 2.16
CA GLY A 36 7.61 -1.56 1.96
C GLY A 36 9.02 -1.88 1.46
N PRO A 37 9.83 -0.84 1.18
CA PRO A 37 11.24 -1.00 0.84
C PRO A 37 11.98 -1.66 1.99
N ASP A 38 12.93 -2.54 1.66
CA ASP A 38 13.91 -3.05 2.63
C ASP A 38 15.01 -2.01 2.90
N ASP A 39 15.84 -2.27 3.91
CA ASP A 39 16.89 -1.34 4.33
C ASP A 39 17.89 -1.05 3.18
N GLU A 40 18.22 -2.07 2.37
CA GLU A 40 19.10 -1.92 1.21
C GLU A 40 18.50 -0.99 0.15
N GLU A 41 17.19 -1.11 -0.11
CA GLU A 41 16.48 -0.21 -1.00
C GLU A 41 16.42 1.22 -0.44
N VAL A 42 16.22 1.39 0.86
CA VAL A 42 16.24 2.71 1.50
C VAL A 42 17.60 3.38 1.32
N GLU A 43 18.68 2.68 1.66
CA GLU A 43 20.06 3.18 1.51
C GLU A 43 20.36 3.57 0.05
N ARG A 44 19.94 2.73 -0.91
CA ARG A 44 20.13 3.03 -2.34
C ARG A 44 19.40 4.30 -2.75
N ARG A 45 18.14 4.47 -2.33
CA ARG A 45 17.34 5.66 -2.66
C ARG A 45 17.93 6.93 -2.05
N GLU A 46 18.48 6.84 -0.84
CA GLU A 46 19.19 7.96 -0.21
C GLU A 46 20.43 8.36 -1.00
N ALA A 47 21.27 7.39 -1.39
CA ALA A 47 22.46 7.65 -2.20
C ALA A 47 22.11 8.26 -3.57
N GLU A 48 21.02 7.81 -4.21
CA GLU A 48 20.53 8.39 -5.47
C GLU A 48 20.05 9.84 -5.29
N MET A 49 19.39 10.17 -4.18
CA MET A 49 19.00 11.55 -3.85
C MET A 49 20.23 12.44 -3.63
N ASP A 50 21.19 11.98 -2.84
CA ASP A 50 22.42 12.72 -2.53
C ASP A 50 23.30 12.94 -3.78
N ALA A 51 23.32 11.97 -4.70
CA ALA A 51 24.00 12.08 -5.98
C ALA A 51 23.25 12.99 -6.99
N GLY A 52 22.03 13.43 -6.67
CA GLY A 52 21.17 14.18 -7.58
C GLY A 52 20.63 13.35 -8.77
N ALA A 53 20.66 12.02 -8.67
CA ALA A 53 20.14 11.10 -9.69
C ALA A 53 18.61 11.09 -9.75
N VAL A 54 17.96 11.50 -8.65
CA VAL A 54 16.50 11.68 -8.56
C VAL A 54 16.16 13.05 -8.00
N THR A 55 15.02 13.61 -8.43
CA THR A 55 14.48 14.85 -7.86
C THR A 55 13.40 14.51 -6.84
N PRO A 56 13.61 14.75 -5.54
CA PRO A 56 12.58 14.52 -4.54
C PRO A 56 11.42 15.50 -4.74
N ILE A 57 10.22 15.04 -4.43
CA ILE A 57 9.02 15.88 -4.39
C ILE A 57 8.68 16.20 -2.94
N SER A 58 8.14 17.40 -2.71
CA SER A 58 7.57 17.78 -1.42
C SER A 58 6.32 16.96 -1.09
N HIS A 59 5.95 16.99 0.19
CA HIS A 59 4.73 16.33 0.64
C HIS A 59 3.48 16.83 -0.09
N ASP A 60 3.38 18.14 -0.34
CA ASP A 60 2.24 18.75 -1.03
C ASP A 60 2.16 18.31 -2.49
N GLU A 61 3.31 18.23 -3.17
CA GLU A 61 3.41 17.72 -4.54
C GLU A 61 3.02 16.23 -4.61
N PHE A 62 3.43 15.42 -3.63
CA PHE A 62 2.98 14.04 -3.53
C PHE A 62 1.46 13.95 -3.37
N LEU A 63 0.87 14.72 -2.44
CA LEU A 63 -0.57 14.74 -2.23
C LEU A 63 -1.33 15.16 -3.49
N ALA A 64 -0.79 16.09 -4.27
CA ALA A 64 -1.35 16.50 -5.56
C ALA A 64 -1.35 15.36 -6.57
N GLN A 65 -0.24 14.63 -6.69
CA GLN A 65 -0.14 13.51 -7.62
C GLN A 65 -1.08 12.35 -7.27
N VAL A 66 -1.32 12.09 -5.97
CA VAL A 66 -2.20 10.99 -5.53
C VAL A 66 -3.67 11.41 -5.32
N GLY A 67 -4.05 12.62 -5.74
CA GLY A 67 -5.43 13.11 -5.68
C GLY A 67 -5.93 13.36 -4.24
N ARG A 68 -5.03 13.77 -3.35
CA ARG A 68 -5.31 14.03 -1.92
C ARG A 68 -5.05 15.48 -1.48
N SER A 69 -4.80 16.40 -2.40
CA SER A 69 -4.71 17.84 -2.09
C SER A 69 -6.07 18.37 -1.64
N GLY A 70 -6.15 18.90 -0.42
CA GLY A 70 -7.32 19.62 0.08
C GLY A 70 -8.17 18.91 1.14
N ARG A 71 -7.59 18.00 1.93
CA ARG A 71 -8.16 17.64 3.25
C ARG A 71 -7.55 18.46 4.36
#